data_AF-A0A6G1IWJ2-F1
#
_entry.id   AF-A0A6G1IWJ2-F1
#
_cell.length_a   1.000
_cell.length_b   1.000
_cell.length_c   1.000
_cell.angle_alpha   90.00
_cell.angle_beta   90.00
_cell.angle_gamma   90.00
#
_symmetry.space_group_name_H-M   'P 1'
#
loop_
_entity.id
_entity.type
_entity.pdbx_description
1 polymer ?
#
loop_
_entity_poly.entity_id
_entity_poly.type
_entity_poly.pdbx_seq_one_letter_code
_entity_poly.pdbx_strand_id
1 'polypeptide(L)'
;MSGLERDYTHLTVISSENRALLGYISIPRLQQLLKEGKVKDTDNVESAMQKFRRKGTRYKVITTETPLEELEEFFEGGVDGIGKQDFAVVTDASRKFVLGVATKTDLESFCKRRA
;
A
#
# COMPACT_ATOMS: atom_id res chain seq x y z
N MET A 1 14.17 -0.33 16.16
CA MET A 1 12.72 -0.14 16.01
C MET A 1 12.25 -1.13 14.97
N SER A 2 11.70 -2.25 15.45
CA SER A 2 11.22 -3.32 14.59
C SER A 2 9.86 -2.93 14.03
N GLY A 3 9.59 -3.15 12.74
CA GLY A 3 8.27 -2.91 12.13
C GLY A 3 7.15 -3.75 12.75
N LEU A 4 7.48 -4.73 13.61
CA LEU A 4 6.55 -5.56 14.38
C LEU A 4 6.11 -4.91 15.71
N GLU A 5 6.81 -3.89 16.22
CA GLU A 5 6.43 -3.19 17.46
C GLU A 5 5.23 -2.25 17.28
N ARG A 6 4.80 -2.05 16.03
CA ARG A 6 3.65 -1.23 15.67
C ARG A 6 2.68 -2.09 14.86
N ASP A 7 1.38 -1.92 15.11
CA ASP A 7 0.30 -2.66 14.45
C ASP A 7 0.06 -2.18 13.01
N TYR A 8 1.11 -2.24 12.17
CA TYR A 8 1.01 -1.92 10.76
C TYR A 8 0.55 -3.15 9.97
N THR A 9 -0.41 -2.96 9.07
CA THR A 9 -0.82 -4.01 8.14
C THR A 9 0.01 -3.96 6.85
N HIS A 10 0.38 -2.76 6.41
CA HIS A 10 1.10 -2.48 5.16
C HIS A 10 2.24 -1.49 5.38
N LEU A 11 3.40 -1.79 4.80
CA LEU A 11 4.57 -0.90 4.75
C LEU A 11 4.95 -0.64 3.29
N THR A 12 5.04 0.61 2.88
CA THR A 12 5.48 0.97 1.53
C THR A 12 6.99 0.87 1.41
N VAL A 13 7.46 0.38 0.26
CA VAL A 13 8.88 0.29 -0.06
C VAL A 13 9.19 1.31 -1.14
N ILE A 14 10.11 2.22 -0.82
CA ILE A 14 10.57 3.29 -1.72
C ILE A 14 12.04 3.09 -2.06
N SER A 15 12.44 3.58 -3.24
CA SER A 15 13.84 3.67 -3.61
C SER A 15 14.56 4.72 -2.75
N SER A 16 15.72 4.37 -2.20
CA SER A 16 16.59 5.30 -1.50
C SER A 16 17.18 6.37 -2.42
N GLU A 17 17.31 6.08 -3.73
CA GLU A 17 17.96 6.98 -4.69
C GLU A 17 17.06 8.13 -5.14
N ASN A 18 15.78 7.83 -5.42
CA ASN A 18 14.87 8.78 -6.07
C ASN A 18 13.46 8.82 -5.44
N ARG A 19 13.27 8.15 -4.30
CA ARG A 19 11.98 8.01 -3.60
C ARG A 19 10.86 7.38 -4.41
N ALA A 20 11.16 6.77 -5.56
CA ALA A 20 10.15 6.09 -6.35
C ALA A 20 9.52 4.95 -5.55
N LEU A 21 8.19 4.86 -5.59
CA LEU A 21 7.45 3.75 -5.00
C LEU A 21 7.77 2.45 -5.75
N LEU A 22 8.39 1.48 -5.05
CA LEU A 22 8.82 0.20 -5.61
C LEU A 22 7.78 -0.89 -5.39
N GLY A 23 7.15 -0.87 -4.22
CA GLY A 23 6.26 -1.94 -3.78
C GLY A 23 5.75 -1.69 -2.37
N TYR A 24 5.29 -2.77 -1.74
CA TYR A 24 4.87 -2.79 -0.36
C TYR A 24 5.16 -4.15 0.28
N ILE A 25 5.15 -4.19 1.60
CA ILE A 25 5.15 -5.41 2.41
C ILE A 25 3.84 -5.47 3.17
N SER A 26 3.14 -6.60 3.02
CA SER A 26 2.05 -7.00 3.91
C SER A 26 2.65 -7.73 5.11
N ILE A 27 2.41 -7.25 6.33
CA ILE A 27 2.92 -7.87 7.56
C ILE A 27 2.40 -9.30 7.74
N PRO A 28 1.10 -9.60 7.54
CA PRO A 28 0.60 -10.98 7.58
C PRO A 28 1.33 -11.91 6.61
N ARG A 29 1.58 -11.44 5.37
CA ARG A 29 2.31 -12.20 4.36
C ARG A 29 3.77 -12.42 4.76
N LEU A 30 4.44 -11.39 5.27
CA LEU A 30 5.83 -11.49 5.73
C LEU A 30 5.97 -12.53 6.85
N GLN A 31 5.06 -12.49 7.84
CA GLN A 31 5.03 -13.48 8.92
C GLN A 31 4.87 -14.90 8.38
N GLN A 32 4.00 -15.10 7.38
CA GLN A 32 3.84 -16.39 6.72
C GLN A 32 5.13 -16.83 6.01
N LEU A 33 5.77 -15.95 5.24
CA LEU A 33 7.00 -16.28 4.52
C LEU A 33 8.16 -16.63 5.46
N LEU A 34 8.28 -15.92 6.59
CA LEU A 34 9.27 -16.21 7.64
C LEU A 34 8.99 -17.57 8.29
N LYS A 35 7.72 -17.84 8.63
CA LYS A 35 7.31 -19.12 9.22
C LYS A 35 7.56 -20.31 8.29
N GLU A 36 7.37 -20.12 6.99
CA GLU A 36 7.65 -21.13 5.96
C GLU A 36 9.14 -21.23 5.60
N GLY A 37 10.00 -20.38 6.16
CA GLY A 37 11.43 -20.33 5.86
C GLY A 37 11.75 -19.88 4.43
N LYS A 38 10.78 -19.28 3.73
CA LYS A 38 10.94 -18.76 2.35
C LYS A 38 11.77 -17.48 2.31
N VAL A 39 11.78 -16.74 3.41
CA VAL A 39 12.65 -15.59 3.65
C VAL A 39 13.17 -15.68 5.09
N LYS A 40 14.29 -15.02 5.35
CA LYS A 40 14.92 -14.89 6.67
C LYS A 40 14.86 -13.44 7.14
N ASP A 41 15.03 -13.25 8.44
CA ASP A 41 15.14 -11.92 9.07
C ASP A 41 16.38 -11.14 8.61
N THR A 42 17.40 -11.84 8.12
CA THR A 42 18.61 -11.24 7.52
C THR A 42 18.48 -10.91 6.04
N ASP A 43 17.40 -11.33 5.38
CA ASP A 43 17.23 -11.09 3.95
C ASP A 43 16.85 -9.63 3.66
N ASN A 44 17.23 -9.14 2.49
CA ASN A 44 16.85 -7.81 2.05
C ASN A 44 15.32 -7.68 1.95
N VAL A 45 14.81 -6.48 2.25
CA VAL A 45 13.39 -6.11 2.13
C VAL A 45 12.81 -6.48 0.75
N GLU A 46 13.61 -6.35 -0.31
CA GLU A 46 13.21 -6.71 -1.67
C GLU A 46 12.80 -8.19 -1.83
N SER A 47 13.38 -9.09 -1.04
CA SER A 47 13.07 -10.53 -1.10
C SER A 47 11.65 -10.87 -0.65
N ALA A 48 11.05 -10.02 0.20
CA ALA A 48 9.70 -10.21 0.72
C ALA A 48 8.66 -9.23 0.16
N MET A 49 9.08 -8.20 -0.59
CA MET A 49 8.17 -7.16 -1.07
C MET A 49 7.31 -7.60 -2.25
N GLN A 50 6.09 -7.08 -2.30
CA GLN A 50 5.21 -7.14 -3.46
C GLN A 50 5.47 -5.92 -4.34
N LYS A 51 6.04 -6.15 -5.53
CA LYS A 51 6.35 -5.08 -6.50
C LYS A 51 5.09 -4.60 -7.20
N PHE A 52 4.95 -3.29 -7.38
CA PHE A 52 3.90 -2.73 -8.22
C PHE A 52 4.17 -3.06 -9.70
N ARG A 53 3.14 -3.53 -10.41
CA ARG A 53 3.25 -3.83 -11.85
C ARG A 53 3.40 -2.53 -12.63
N ARG A 54 4.53 -2.36 -13.33
CA ARG A 54 4.83 -1.16 -14.12
C ARG A 54 4.35 -1.22 -15.58
N LYS A 55 4.13 -2.42 -16.12
CA LYS A 55 3.71 -2.64 -17.52
C LYS A 55 2.36 -3.35 -17.54
N GLY A 56 1.45 -2.89 -18.40
CA GLY A 56 0.15 -3.53 -18.65
C GLY A 56 -0.93 -3.29 -17.60
N THR A 57 -0.67 -2.45 -16.60
CA THR A 57 -1.65 -2.05 -15.57
C THR A 57 -1.66 -0.53 -15.46
N ARG A 58 -2.83 0.08 -15.55
CA ARG A 58 -2.97 1.52 -15.33
C ARG A 58 -2.91 1.77 -13.81
N TYR A 59 -1.97 2.60 -13.41
CA TYR A 59 -1.80 2.99 -12.01
C TYR A 59 -2.71 4.18 -11.70
N LYS A 60 -3.62 4.01 -10.75
CA LYS A 60 -4.46 5.11 -10.24
C LYS A 60 -3.69 5.89 -9.17
N VAL A 61 -3.53 7.19 -9.36
CA VAL A 61 -2.92 8.08 -8.36
C VAL A 61 -3.97 8.48 -7.34
N ILE A 62 -3.70 8.18 -6.06
CA ILE A 62 -4.52 8.63 -4.94
C ILE A 62 -3.75 9.74 -4.21
N THR A 63 -4.41 10.86 -3.97
CA THR A 63 -3.85 12.05 -3.33
C THR A 63 -4.76 12.50 -2.19
N THR A 64 -4.34 13.50 -1.42
CA THR A 64 -5.19 14.11 -0.39
C THR A 64 -6.41 14.83 -0.96
N GLU A 65 -6.37 15.19 -2.25
CA GLU A 65 -7.47 15.84 -2.97
C GLU A 65 -8.41 14.83 -3.64
N THR A 66 -8.11 13.54 -3.58
CA THR A 66 -8.97 12.50 -4.16
C THR A 66 -10.30 12.46 -3.40
N PRO A 67 -11.45 12.64 -4.08
CA PRO A 67 -12.77 12.55 -3.45
C PRO A 67 -12.98 11.18 -2.78
N LEU A 68 -13.77 11.15 -1.72
CA LEU A 68 -14.02 9.92 -0.98
C LEU A 68 -14.80 8.89 -1.81
N GLU A 69 -15.68 9.38 -2.69
CA GLU A 69 -16.44 8.56 -3.64
C GLU A 69 -15.50 7.86 -4.63
N GLU A 70 -14.52 8.58 -5.15
CA GLU A 70 -13.50 8.03 -6.06
C GLU A 70 -12.59 7.03 -5.34
N LEU A 71 -12.28 7.28 -4.06
CA LEU A 71 -11.52 6.35 -3.22
C LEU A 71 -12.31 5.07 -2.92
N GLU A 72 -13.61 5.18 -2.69
CA GLU A 72 -14.50 4.02 -2.52
C GLU A 72 -14.57 3.16 -3.79
N GLU A 73 -14.78 3.79 -4.95
CA GLU A 73 -14.77 3.12 -6.25
C GLU A 73 -13.43 2.41 -6.52
N PHE A 74 -12.31 3.05 -6.15
CA PHE A 74 -10.99 2.44 -6.22
C PHE A 74 -10.90 1.14 -5.41
N PHE A 75 -11.44 1.10 -4.18
CA PHE A 75 -11.43 -0.10 -3.35
C PHE A 75 -12.31 -1.22 -3.90
N GLU A 76 -13.44 -0.89 -4.52
CA GLU A 76 -14.33 -1.88 -5.14
C GLU A 76 -13.81 -2.43 -6.48
N GLY A 77 -12.78 -1.81 -7.06
CA GLY A 77 -12.05 -2.35 -8.20
C GLY A 77 -12.28 -1.65 -9.55
N GLY A 78 -12.48 -0.33 -9.58
CA GLY A 78 -12.36 0.49 -10.81
C GLY A 78 -12.45 1.98 -10.53
N VAL A 79 -11.52 2.85 -10.96
CA VAL A 79 -11.46 3.42 -12.35
C VAL A 79 -10.23 3.00 -13.16
N ASP A 80 -9.36 2.12 -12.65
CA ASP A 80 -8.50 1.21 -13.46
C ASP A 80 -7.82 0.12 -12.56
N GLY A 81 -8.37 -0.13 -11.36
CA GLY A 81 -7.88 -1.10 -10.39
C GLY A 81 -8.24 -2.52 -10.80
N ILE A 82 -7.24 -3.30 -11.22
CA ILE A 82 -7.41 -4.70 -11.61
C ILE A 82 -7.82 -5.54 -10.38
N GLY A 83 -9.12 -5.57 -10.10
CA GLY A 83 -9.74 -6.25 -8.96
C GLY A 83 -9.86 -5.36 -7.71
N LYS A 84 -10.55 -5.89 -6.68
CA LYS A 84 -10.70 -5.23 -5.38
C LYS A 84 -9.35 -4.89 -4.77
N GLN A 85 -9.27 -3.71 -4.15
CA GLN A 85 -8.07 -3.22 -3.49
C GLN A 85 -8.34 -3.08 -2.00
N ASP A 86 -7.45 -3.61 -1.16
CA ASP A 86 -7.60 -3.53 0.30
C ASP A 86 -7.02 -2.22 0.88
N PHE A 87 -6.12 -1.59 0.13
CA PHE A 87 -5.46 -0.35 0.53
C PHE A 87 -5.07 0.51 -0.68
N ALA A 88 -4.88 1.79 -0.41
CA ALA A 88 -4.40 2.81 -1.33
C ALA A 88 -3.13 3.44 -0.76
N VAL A 89 -2.12 3.65 -1.61
CA VAL A 89 -0.96 4.48 -1.26
C VAL A 89 -1.30 5.92 -1.60
N VAL A 90 -1.37 6.77 -0.59
CA VAL A 90 -1.63 8.21 -0.77
C VAL A 90 -0.30 8.89 -1.07
N THR A 91 -0.23 9.56 -2.21
CA THR A 91 0.97 10.26 -2.68
C THR A 91 0.69 11.74 -2.95
N ASP A 92 1.74 12.54 -3.14
CA ASP A 92 1.59 13.82 -3.80
C ASP A 92 1.22 13.65 -5.29
N ALA A 93 0.73 14.72 -5.93
CA ALA A 93 0.31 14.67 -7.34
C ALA A 93 1.43 14.22 -8.30
N SER A 94 2.70 14.47 -7.97
CA SER A 94 3.84 14.05 -8.78
C SER A 94 4.35 12.64 -8.48
N ARG A 95 3.76 11.94 -7.49
CA ARG A 95 4.14 10.59 -7.02
C ARG A 95 5.56 10.49 -6.49
N LYS A 96 6.15 11.61 -6.05
CA LYS A 96 7.50 11.68 -5.50
C LYS A 96 7.57 11.36 -4.01
N PHE A 97 6.45 11.50 -3.32
CA PHE A 97 6.35 11.36 -1.88
C PHE A 97 5.13 10.51 -1.52
N VAL A 98 5.36 9.49 -0.70
CA VAL A 98 4.30 8.76 -0.01
C VAL A 98 3.91 9.57 1.22
N LEU A 99 2.66 9.96 1.30
CA LEU A 99 2.08 10.74 2.41
C LEU A 99 1.43 9.81 3.45
N GLY A 100 0.93 8.66 3.00
CA GLY A 100 0.32 7.67 3.89
C GLY A 100 -0.23 6.46 3.15
N VAL A 101 -0.90 5.61 3.91
CA VAL A 101 -1.69 4.48 3.41
C VAL A 101 -3.11 4.66 3.94
N ALA A 102 -4.09 4.50 3.05
CA ALA A 102 -5.51 4.47 3.42
C ALA A 102 -6.05 3.08 3.15
N THR A 103 -6.72 2.47 4.12
CA THR A 103 -7.41 1.19 3.96
C THR A 103 -8.91 1.38 3.77
N LYS A 104 -9.59 0.35 3.28
CA LYS A 104 -11.06 0.35 3.22
C LYS A 104 -11.69 0.58 4.60
N THR A 105 -11.12 -0.03 5.65
CA THR A 105 -11.59 0.14 7.02
C THR A 105 -11.41 1.58 7.53
N ASP A 106 -10.34 2.27 7.10
CA ASP A 106 -10.14 3.68 7.44
C ASP A 106 -11.23 4.55 6.83
N LEU A 107 -11.58 4.31 5.56
CA LEU A 107 -12.66 5.03 4.88
C LEU A 107 -14.01 4.80 5.57
N GLU A 108 -14.37 3.55 5.86
CA GLU A 108 -15.60 3.22 6.59
C GLU A 108 -15.66 3.89 7.97
N SER A 109 -14.54 3.88 8.70
CA SER A 109 -14.44 4.49 10.03
C SER A 109 -14.54 6.02 9.95
N PHE A 110 -13.96 6.63 8.92
CA PHE A 110 -14.05 8.06 8.68
C PHE A 110 -15.50 8.49 8.40
N CYS A 111 -16.20 7.79 7.50
CA CYS A 111 -17.60 8.07 7.18
C CYS A 111 -18.51 7.94 8.42
N LYS A 112 -18.33 6.87 9.22
CA LYS A 112 -19.11 6.66 10.46
C LYS A 112 -18.93 7.75 11.51
N ARG A 113 -17.74 8.38 11.58
CA ARG A 113 -17.47 9.46 12.56
C ARG A 113 -18.02 10.81 12.11
N ARG A 114 -18.33 10.96 10.82
CA ARG A 114 -18.78 12.21 10.21
C ARG A 114 -20.29 12.26 9.95
N ALA A 115 -20.95 11.10 9.91
CA ALA A 115 -22.40 10.95 9.92
C ALA A 115 -22.99 11.22 11.31
#